data_AF-A0A534B2E0-F1
#
_entry.id   AF-A0A534B2E0-F1
#
_cell.length_a   1.000
_cell.length_b   1.000
_cell.length_c   1.000
_cell.angle_alpha   90.00
_cell.angle_beta   90.00
_cell.angle_gamma   90.00
#
_symmetry.space_group_name_H-M   'P 1'
#
loop_
_entity.id
_entity.type
_entity.pdbx_description
1 polymer ?
#
loop_
_entity_poly.entity_id
_entity_poly.type
_entity_poly.pdbx_seq_one_letter_code
_entity_poly.pdbx_strand_id
1 'polypeptide(L)'
;MTSARTRDRLVQRLREQGIANLSVLERIRNVPRHIFVDEALGSRAYEDTALPIGYGQTISQPYIVARMTEALLQGGAAENVLEVGTGCGYQTAVLAPRHGDGTLGWSAHAPYDGILVAAAPLTVPEALIGQLRVGGRLIVPIGPEGEQELVRFTRGEPRVERESLGPVAFVPLLGGTA
;
A
#
# COMPACT_ATOMS: atom_id res chain seq x y z
N MET A 1 -5.77 8.34 -22.95
CA MET A 1 -5.80 7.06 -22.20
C MET A 1 -5.87 7.28 -20.67
N THR A 2 -6.37 8.42 -20.19
CA THR A 2 -6.42 8.78 -18.75
C THR A 2 -7.82 9.23 -18.30
N SER A 3 -8.82 8.98 -19.15
CA SER A 3 -10.21 9.42 -19.01
C SER A 3 -10.91 8.77 -17.81
N ALA A 4 -11.99 9.38 -17.31
CA ALA A 4 -12.86 8.78 -16.28
C ALA A 4 -13.28 7.34 -16.64
N ARG A 5 -13.68 7.10 -17.90
CA ARG A 5 -14.03 5.76 -18.40
C ARG A 5 -12.90 4.74 -18.25
N THR A 6 -11.65 5.16 -18.41
CA THR A 6 -10.47 4.28 -18.21
C THR A 6 -10.33 3.88 -16.75
N ARG A 7 -10.53 4.83 -15.83
CA ARG A 7 -10.47 4.58 -14.38
C ARG A 7 -11.63 3.69 -13.92
N ASP A 8 -12.81 3.90 -14.48
CA ASP A 8 -13.99 3.08 -14.19
C ASP A 8 -13.76 1.63 -14.58
N ARG A 9 -13.15 1.38 -15.75
CA ARG A 9 -12.79 0.02 -16.18
C ARG A 9 -11.78 -0.64 -15.24
N LEU A 10 -10.78 0.12 -14.77
CA LEU A 10 -9.84 -0.39 -13.78
C LEU A 10 -10.58 -0.79 -12.49
N VAL A 11 -11.43 0.09 -11.96
CA VAL A 11 -12.22 -0.16 -10.73
C VAL A 11 -13.12 -1.39 -10.87
N GLN A 12 -13.78 -1.57 -12.02
CA GLN A 12 -14.60 -2.77 -12.25
C GLN A 12 -13.75 -4.04 -12.21
N ARG A 13 -12.57 -4.04 -12.85
CA ARG A 13 -11.64 -5.17 -12.80
C ARG A 13 -11.20 -5.49 -11.37
N LEU A 14 -10.84 -4.47 -10.59
CA LEU A 14 -10.43 -4.65 -9.19
C LEU A 14 -11.55 -5.30 -8.36
N ARG A 15 -12.80 -4.89 -8.61
CA ARG A 15 -13.97 -5.49 -7.97
C ARG A 15 -14.19 -6.94 -8.38
N GLU A 16 -14.04 -7.25 -9.67
CA GLU A 16 -14.10 -8.63 -10.19
C GLU A 16 -12.99 -9.52 -9.60
N GLN A 17 -11.82 -8.94 -9.31
CA GLN A 17 -10.71 -9.61 -8.62
C GLN A 17 -10.91 -9.74 -7.09
N GLY A 18 -12.05 -9.26 -6.55
CA GLY A 18 -12.45 -9.49 -5.16
C GLY A 18 -12.25 -8.31 -4.20
N ILE A 19 -11.81 -7.14 -4.68
CA ILE A 19 -11.76 -5.94 -3.82
C ILE A 19 -13.18 -5.48 -3.52
N ALA A 20 -13.56 -5.49 -2.26
CA ALA A 20 -14.93 -5.27 -1.80
C ALA A 20 -15.15 -3.87 -1.19
N ASN A 21 -14.09 -3.24 -0.68
CA ASN A 21 -14.17 -1.97 0.03
C ASN A 21 -14.41 -0.81 -0.96
N LEU A 22 -15.66 -0.32 -0.98
CA LEU A 22 -16.09 0.76 -1.87
C LEU A 22 -15.29 2.05 -1.67
N SER A 23 -14.88 2.38 -0.44
CA SER A 23 -14.05 3.55 -0.17
C SER A 23 -12.67 3.42 -0.82
N VAL A 24 -12.08 2.22 -0.83
CA VAL A 24 -10.79 1.96 -1.49
C VAL A 24 -10.92 2.07 -3.01
N LEU A 25 -11.97 1.48 -3.57
CA LEU A 25 -12.27 1.57 -5.00
C LEU A 25 -12.46 3.02 -5.46
N GLU A 26 -13.21 3.82 -4.71
CA GLU A 26 -13.39 5.25 -5.00
C GLU A 26 -12.07 6.05 -4.88
N ARG A 27 -11.22 5.75 -3.91
CA ARG A 27 -9.88 6.38 -3.80
C ARG A 27 -9.03 6.08 -5.04
N ILE A 28 -8.95 4.82 -5.46
CA ILE A 28 -8.20 4.42 -6.67
C ILE A 28 -8.78 5.06 -7.93
N ARG A 29 -10.11 5.20 -8.01
CA ARG A 29 -10.78 5.90 -9.11
C ARG A 29 -10.35 7.36 -9.21
N ASN A 30 -10.28 8.04 -8.07
CA ASN A 30 -10.14 9.48 -8.00
C ASN A 30 -8.67 9.95 -7.98
N VAL A 31 -7.75 9.16 -7.41
CA VAL A 31 -6.31 9.47 -7.46
C VAL A 31 -5.80 9.27 -8.90
N PRO A 32 -5.26 10.33 -9.55
CA PRO A 32 -4.89 10.27 -10.96
C PRO A 32 -3.55 9.54 -11.16
N ARG A 33 -3.54 8.21 -11.09
CA ARG A 33 -2.33 7.35 -11.17
C ARG A 33 -1.29 7.75 -12.24
N HIS A 34 -1.72 8.27 -13.40
CA HIS A 34 -0.83 8.71 -14.47
C HIS A 34 0.07 9.91 -14.13
N ILE A 35 -0.22 10.69 -13.06
CA ILE A 35 0.69 11.77 -12.61
C ILE A 35 1.91 11.24 -11.84
N PHE A 36 1.88 9.96 -11.44
CA PHE A 36 2.90 9.32 -10.62
C PHE A 36 3.88 8.48 -11.44
N VAL A 37 3.78 8.54 -12.77
CA VAL A 37 4.65 7.81 -13.72
C VAL A 37 5.16 8.76 -14.78
N ASP A 38 6.20 8.34 -15.50
CA ASP A 38 6.69 9.05 -16.68
C ASP A 38 5.57 9.25 -17.72
N GLU A 39 5.55 10.40 -18.39
CA GLU A 39 4.52 10.75 -19.38
C GLU A 39 4.40 9.69 -20.48
N ALA A 40 5.52 9.09 -20.92
CA ALA A 40 5.53 8.03 -21.92
C ALA A 40 4.76 6.77 -21.47
N LEU A 41 4.62 6.56 -20.15
CA LEU A 41 3.89 5.45 -19.55
C LEU A 41 2.45 5.82 -19.16
N GLY A 42 2.04 7.07 -19.32
CA GLY A 42 0.72 7.55 -18.92
C GLY A 42 -0.44 6.81 -19.58
N SER A 43 -0.21 6.25 -20.77
CA SER A 43 -1.20 5.41 -21.48
C SER A 43 -1.44 4.06 -20.81
N ARG A 44 -0.42 3.52 -20.14
CA ARG A 44 -0.43 2.24 -19.43
C ARG A 44 -0.75 2.38 -17.94
N ALA A 45 -0.83 3.60 -17.42
CA ALA A 45 -1.00 3.88 -15.99
C ALA A 45 -2.19 3.18 -15.34
N TYR A 46 -3.24 2.85 -16.11
CA TYR A 46 -4.46 2.19 -15.65
C TYR A 46 -4.58 0.71 -16.08
N GLU A 47 -3.50 0.14 -16.64
CA GLU A 47 -3.33 -1.30 -16.73
C GLU A 47 -3.09 -1.86 -15.32
N ASP A 48 -3.56 -3.08 -15.06
CA ASP A 48 -3.33 -3.73 -13.76
C ASP A 48 -1.93 -4.36 -13.74
N THR A 49 -0.91 -3.51 -13.84
CA THR A 49 0.49 -3.89 -13.92
C THR A 49 1.38 -2.89 -13.18
N ALA A 50 2.57 -3.34 -12.79
CA ALA A 50 3.58 -2.49 -12.18
C ALA A 50 4.31 -1.73 -13.29
N LEU A 51 4.69 -0.48 -13.03
CA LEU A 51 5.39 0.36 -14.01
C LEU A 51 6.67 0.91 -13.38
N PRO A 52 7.75 1.08 -14.17
CA PRO A 52 8.96 1.71 -13.66
C PRO A 52 8.71 3.18 -13.33
N ILE A 53 9.32 3.65 -12.24
CA ILE A 53 9.30 5.06 -11.81
C ILE A 53 10.71 5.66 -11.71
N GLY A 54 11.70 5.00 -12.31
CA GLY A 54 13.11 5.35 -12.21
C GLY A 54 13.81 4.75 -10.98
N TYR A 55 15.13 4.93 -10.88
CA TYR A 55 15.97 4.52 -9.74
C TYR A 55 15.83 3.03 -9.32
N GLY A 56 15.54 2.16 -10.30
CA GLY A 56 15.29 0.73 -10.04
C GLY A 56 14.00 0.44 -9.26
N GLN A 57 13.11 1.43 -9.10
CA GLN A 57 11.85 1.31 -8.37
C GLN A 57 10.66 1.18 -9.32
N THR A 58 9.53 0.69 -8.78
CA THR A 58 8.27 0.57 -9.52
C THR A 58 7.10 1.15 -8.73
N ILE A 59 6.09 1.64 -9.44
CA ILE A 59 4.75 1.84 -8.88
C ILE A 59 4.04 0.47 -8.88
N SER A 60 3.55 0.04 -7.72
CA SER A 60 2.89 -1.25 -7.55
C SER A 60 1.62 -1.38 -8.40
N GLN A 61 1.25 -2.61 -8.78
CA GLN A 61 0.01 -2.89 -9.52
C GLN A 61 -1.21 -2.30 -8.79
N PRO A 62 -2.20 -1.72 -9.49
CA PRO A 62 -3.44 -1.24 -8.88
C PRO A 62 -4.12 -2.25 -7.97
N TYR A 63 -4.17 -3.53 -8.35
CA TYR A 63 -4.74 -4.59 -7.51
C TYR A 63 -4.02 -4.75 -6.18
N ILE A 64 -2.69 -4.72 -6.20
CA ILE A 64 -1.87 -4.83 -5.00
C ILE A 64 -2.09 -3.62 -4.08
N VAL A 65 -2.11 -2.40 -4.64
CA VAL A 65 -2.44 -1.18 -3.90
C VAL A 65 -3.82 -1.29 -3.24
N ALA A 66 -4.82 -1.77 -3.97
CA ALA A 66 -6.17 -1.97 -3.48
C ALA A 66 -6.22 -2.98 -2.34
N ARG A 67 -5.61 -4.15 -2.54
CA ARG A 67 -5.59 -5.27 -1.59
C ARG A 67 -4.90 -4.89 -0.29
N MET A 68 -3.74 -4.23 -0.37
CA MET A 68 -3.02 -3.77 0.83
C MET A 68 -3.81 -2.71 1.60
N THR A 69 -4.41 -1.75 0.89
CA THR A 69 -5.22 -0.69 1.49
C THR A 69 -6.47 -1.26 2.15
N GLU A 70 -7.16 -2.19 1.49
CA GLU A 70 -8.34 -2.88 2.04
C GLU A 70 -7.99 -3.69 3.29
N ALA A 71 -6.89 -4.44 3.26
CA ALA A 71 -6.43 -5.24 4.39
C ALA A 71 -6.06 -4.37 5.60
N LEU A 72 -5.47 -3.19 5.37
CA LEU A 72 -5.13 -2.22 6.40
C LEU A 72 -6.39 -1.63 7.07
N LEU A 73 -7.41 -1.33 6.27
CA LEU A 73 -8.67 -0.71 6.71
C LEU A 73 -9.73 -1.74 7.19
N GLN A 74 -9.40 -3.02 7.24
CA GLN A 74 -10.37 -4.06 7.62
C GLN A 74 -10.79 -3.90 9.08
N GLY A 75 -12.04 -3.53 9.35
CA GLY A 75 -12.53 -3.34 10.73
C GLY A 75 -12.47 -1.88 11.21
N GLY A 76 -12.28 -0.92 10.31
CA GLY A 76 -12.50 0.50 10.58
C GLY A 76 -11.51 1.42 9.86
N ALA A 77 -11.77 2.72 9.96
CA ALA A 77 -10.82 3.73 9.51
C ALA A 77 -9.50 3.64 10.31
N ALA A 78 -8.39 3.99 9.65
CA ALA A 78 -7.10 4.20 10.26
C ALA A 78 -6.74 5.68 10.12
N GLU A 79 -6.53 6.37 11.24
CA GLU A 79 -6.27 7.81 11.26
C GLU A 79 -4.77 8.10 11.15
N ASN A 80 -3.97 7.35 11.89
CA ASN A 80 -2.51 7.46 11.92
C ASN A 80 -1.88 6.25 11.22
N VAL A 81 -1.47 6.45 9.96
CA VAL A 81 -0.86 5.41 9.12
C VAL A 81 0.57 5.77 8.77
N LEU A 82 1.50 4.83 8.99
CA LEU A 82 2.87 4.91 8.49
C LEU A 82 2.98 4.13 7.18
N GLU A 83 3.56 4.74 6.15
CA GLU A 83 3.99 4.05 4.95
C GLU A 83 5.51 3.96 4.91
N VAL A 84 6.03 2.75 4.64
CA VAL A 84 7.46 2.51 4.42
C VAL A 84 7.66 2.18 2.95
N GLY A 85 8.50 2.96 2.25
CA GLY A 85 8.75 2.81 0.82
C GLY A 85 7.82 3.64 -0.06
N THR A 86 7.80 4.97 0.16
CA THR A 86 6.91 5.93 -0.55
C THR A 86 6.98 5.82 -2.08
N GLY A 87 8.17 5.56 -2.63
CA GLY A 87 8.37 5.51 -4.08
C GLY A 87 7.93 6.81 -4.75
N CYS A 88 6.97 6.72 -5.67
CA CYS A 88 6.38 7.88 -6.34
C CYS A 88 5.28 8.59 -5.52
N GLY A 89 4.79 8.00 -4.41
CA GLY A 89 3.75 8.58 -3.56
C GLY A 89 2.30 8.20 -3.94
N TYR A 90 2.10 7.32 -4.93
CA TYR A 90 0.75 6.91 -5.34
C TYR A 90 -0.01 6.17 -4.23
N GLN A 91 0.65 5.22 -3.55
CA GLN A 91 0.07 4.48 -2.43
C GLN A 91 -0.25 5.43 -1.26
N THR A 92 0.63 6.38 -0.96
CA THR A 92 0.38 7.48 0.00
C THR A 92 -0.89 8.25 -0.35
N ALA A 93 -1.05 8.65 -1.61
CA ALA A 93 -2.21 9.40 -2.08
C ALA A 93 -3.52 8.58 -1.99
N VAL A 94 -3.45 7.26 -2.16
CA VAL A 94 -4.60 6.36 -1.96
C VAL A 94 -4.92 6.18 -0.48
N LEU A 95 -3.92 6.14 0.40
CA LEU A 95 -4.11 6.04 1.85
C LEU A 95 -4.68 7.32 2.45
N ALA A 96 -4.29 8.49 1.93
CA ALA A 96 -4.76 9.78 2.41
C ALA A 96 -6.30 9.92 2.24
N PRO A 97 -7.08 9.99 3.32
CA PRO A 97 -8.54 10.11 3.24
C PRO A 97 -9.01 11.42 2.60
N ARG A 98 -8.14 12.45 2.57
CA ARG A 98 -8.37 13.79 2.00
C ARG A 98 -7.02 14.35 1.52
N HIS A 99 -7.02 15.16 0.46
CA HIS A 99 -5.88 16.02 0.12
C HIS A 99 -5.74 17.06 1.25
N GLY A 100 -4.97 16.76 2.28
CA GLY A 100 -4.74 17.63 3.43
C GLY A 100 -3.38 18.32 3.32
N ASP A 101 -3.34 19.58 3.76
CA ASP A 101 -2.11 20.33 3.97
C ASP A 101 -1.18 19.55 4.92
N GLY A 102 0.05 19.28 4.48
CA GLY A 102 1.04 18.44 5.16
C GLY A 102 1.65 19.07 6.42
N THR A 103 1.13 20.21 6.88
CA THR A 103 1.57 20.92 8.08
C THR A 103 1.16 20.26 9.40
N LEU A 104 0.39 19.16 9.36
CA LEU A 104 -0.25 18.52 10.52
C LEU A 104 0.42 17.22 11.05
N GLY A 105 1.63 16.84 10.58
CA GLY A 105 2.53 15.85 11.26
C GLY A 105 3.16 14.79 10.33
N TRP A 106 4.32 14.15 10.56
CA TRP A 106 5.36 14.06 11.62
C TRP A 106 5.26 12.90 12.65
N SER A 107 6.25 12.00 12.60
CA SER A 107 6.53 10.78 13.40
C SER A 107 6.80 10.93 14.91
N ALA A 108 6.22 11.92 15.60
CA ALA A 108 6.29 12.01 17.07
C ALA A 108 5.20 11.19 17.79
N HIS A 109 4.32 10.49 17.07
CA HIS A 109 3.01 10.04 17.61
C HIS A 109 2.72 8.54 17.43
N ALA A 110 3.70 7.65 17.63
CA ALA A 110 3.32 6.28 17.95
C ALA A 110 2.38 6.29 19.18
N PRO A 111 1.34 5.44 19.22
CA PRO A 111 1.16 4.28 18.34
C PRO A 111 0.37 4.54 17.04
N TYR A 112 0.66 3.76 16.00
CA TYR A 112 -0.04 3.81 14.69
C TYR A 112 -1.26 2.86 14.65
N ASP A 113 -2.31 3.29 13.94
CA ASP A 113 -3.45 2.44 13.57
C ASP A 113 -3.05 1.39 12.52
N GLY A 114 -2.17 1.81 11.60
CA GLY A 114 -1.78 1.00 10.46
C GLY A 114 -0.35 1.30 10.04
N ILE A 115 0.37 0.25 9.62
CA ILE A 115 1.65 0.38 8.95
C ILE A 115 1.56 -0.40 7.64
N LEU A 116 1.98 0.22 6.53
CA LEU A 116 2.02 -0.40 5.22
C LEU A 116 3.44 -0.33 4.68
N VAL A 117 4.01 -1.46 4.27
CA VAL A 117 5.37 -1.54 3.71
C VAL A 117 5.27 -1.90 2.24
N ALA A 118 5.73 -1.00 1.37
CA ALA A 118 5.69 -1.14 -0.09
C ALA A 118 7.04 -1.63 -0.68
N ALA A 119 7.78 -2.42 0.10
CA ALA A 119 8.99 -3.13 -0.30
C ALA A 119 9.13 -4.40 0.55
N ALA A 120 9.78 -5.44 0.04
CA ALA A 120 9.84 -6.74 0.71
C ALA A 120 11.14 -6.93 1.51
N PRO A 121 11.11 -6.91 2.86
CA PRO A 121 12.19 -7.46 3.65
C PRO A 121 12.21 -8.99 3.64
N LEU A 122 13.37 -9.58 3.98
CA LEU A 122 13.49 -11.04 4.16
C LEU A 122 12.71 -11.55 5.37
N THR A 123 12.62 -10.74 6.44
CA THR A 123 11.91 -11.05 7.67
C THR A 123 11.13 -9.83 8.15
N VAL A 124 10.12 -10.04 9.00
CA VAL A 124 9.34 -8.92 9.54
C VAL A 124 10.21 -8.04 10.45
N PRO A 125 10.23 -6.71 10.29
CA PRO A 125 10.88 -5.83 11.24
C PRO A 125 10.04 -5.74 12.52
N GLU A 126 10.44 -6.41 13.60
CA GLU A 126 9.71 -6.43 14.88
C GLU A 126 9.45 -5.03 15.45
N ALA A 127 10.35 -4.08 15.17
CA ALA A 127 10.20 -2.68 15.53
C ALA A 127 8.90 -2.05 14.99
N LEU A 128 8.42 -2.46 13.81
CA LEU A 128 7.16 -1.96 13.25
C LEU A 128 5.96 -2.52 14.00
N ILE A 129 5.99 -3.80 14.40
CA ILE A 129 4.94 -4.41 15.22
C ILE A 129 4.86 -3.75 16.60
N GLY A 130 6.01 -3.35 17.17
CA GLY A 130 6.09 -2.61 18.43
C GLY A 130 5.49 -1.20 18.38
N GLN A 131 5.39 -0.61 17.19
CA GLN A 131 4.84 0.74 16.98
C GLN A 131 3.33 0.74 16.71
N LEU A 132 2.70 -0.43 16.54
CA LEU A 132 1.26 -0.56 16.40
C LEU A 132 0.56 -0.42 17.76
N ARG A 133 -0.60 0.25 17.78
CA ARG A 133 -1.52 0.11 18.92
C ARG A 133 -2.15 -1.28 18.92
N VAL A 134 -2.77 -1.66 20.02
CA VAL A 134 -3.66 -2.82 20.06
C VAL A 134 -4.80 -2.65 19.05
N GLY A 135 -5.06 -3.71 18.28
CA GLY A 135 -5.95 -3.73 17.12
C GLY A 135 -5.35 -3.13 15.84
N GLY A 136 -4.16 -2.52 15.93
CA GLY A 136 -3.45 -1.96 14.78
C GLY A 136 -2.89 -3.05 13.86
N ARG A 137 -2.69 -2.71 12.58
CA ARG A 137 -2.35 -3.68 11.53
C ARG A 137 -1.08 -3.29 10.79
N LEU A 138 -0.19 -4.26 10.58
CA LEU A 138 0.95 -4.15 9.68
C LEU A 138 0.68 -4.98 8.42
N ILE A 139 0.73 -4.35 7.26
CA ILE A 139 0.64 -5.00 5.95
C ILE A 139 2.01 -4.94 5.28
N VAL A 140 2.62 -6.09 5.03
CA VAL A 140 4.01 -6.18 4.55
C VAL A 140 4.22 -7.40 3.66
N PRO A 141 4.85 -7.24 2.47
CA PRO A 141 5.37 -8.38 1.73
C PRO A 141 6.64 -8.91 2.40
N ILE A 142 6.80 -10.21 2.56
CA ILE A 142 7.97 -10.83 3.19
C ILE A 142 8.46 -11.99 2.34
N GLY A 143 9.77 -12.10 2.18
CA GLY A 143 10.41 -13.24 1.53
C GLY A 143 11.46 -12.86 0.48
N PRO A 144 12.23 -13.83 -0.03
CA PRO A 144 13.17 -13.59 -1.10
C PRO A 144 12.45 -13.28 -2.42
N GLU A 145 13.12 -12.55 -3.31
CA GLU A 145 12.58 -12.19 -4.62
C GLU A 145 12.05 -13.43 -5.38
N GLY A 146 10.81 -13.36 -5.87
CA GLY A 146 10.13 -14.47 -6.54
C GLY A 146 9.32 -15.39 -5.61
N GLU A 147 9.53 -15.35 -4.30
CA GLU A 147 8.82 -16.19 -3.32
C GLU A 147 8.15 -15.37 -2.20
N GLN A 148 7.88 -14.09 -2.45
CA GLN A 148 7.31 -13.19 -1.45
C GLN A 148 5.83 -13.47 -1.21
N GLU A 149 5.43 -13.32 0.05
CA GLU A 149 4.06 -13.44 0.51
C GLU A 149 3.62 -12.11 1.14
N LEU A 150 2.42 -11.64 0.80
CA LEU A 150 1.81 -10.51 1.47
C LEU A 150 1.22 -11.00 2.79
N VAL A 151 1.65 -10.41 3.90
CA VAL A 151 1.26 -10.83 5.24
C VAL A 151 0.60 -9.66 5.96
N ARG A 152 -0.46 -9.98 6.70
CA ARG A 152 -1.04 -9.09 7.70
C ARG A 152 -0.63 -9.54 9.10
N PHE A 153 -0.15 -8.60 9.90
CA PHE A 153 -0.04 -8.76 11.34
C PHE A 153 -1.07 -7.88 12.04
N THR A 154 -1.79 -8.44 13.02
CA THR A 154 -2.70 -7.69 13.89
C THR A 154 -2.16 -7.70 15.31
N ARG A 155 -1.92 -6.52 15.88
CA ARG A 155 -1.42 -6.38 17.26
C ARG A 155 -2.53 -6.70 18.25
N GLY A 156 -2.41 -7.79 19.00
CA GLY A 156 -3.25 -8.08 20.16
C GLY A 156 -2.50 -7.89 21.48
N GLU A 157 -3.14 -8.32 22.58
CA GLU A 157 -2.55 -8.46 23.91
C GLU A 157 -2.89 -9.85 24.46
N PRO A 158 -1.91 -10.75 24.74
CA PRO A 158 -0.45 -10.60 24.63
C PRO A 158 0.15 -11.06 23.29
N ARG A 159 -0.68 -11.44 22.31
CA ARG A 159 -0.24 -12.11 21.07
C ARG A 159 -0.38 -11.20 19.85
N VAL A 160 0.45 -11.47 18.85
CA VAL A 160 0.32 -10.88 17.50
C VAL A 160 -0.23 -11.96 16.60
N GLU A 161 -1.33 -11.67 15.91
CA GLU A 161 -1.91 -12.58 14.92
C GLU A 161 -1.23 -12.34 13.58
N ARG A 162 -0.91 -13.43 12.87
CA ARG A 162 -0.31 -13.40 11.53
C ARG A 162 -1.26 -14.10 10.56
N GLU A 163 -1.49 -13.49 9.41
CA GLU A 163 -2.32 -14.03 8.34
C GLU A 163 -1.65 -13.84 6.99
N SER A 164 -1.64 -14.89 6.18
CA SER A 164 -1.23 -14.81 4.78
C SER A 164 -2.35 -14.23 3.93
N LEU A 165 -2.01 -13.23 3.13
CA LEU A 165 -2.84 -12.66 2.08
C LEU A 165 -2.39 -13.11 0.69
N GLY A 166 -1.54 -14.15 0.59
CA GLY A 166 -1.15 -14.76 -0.69
C GLY A 166 0.10 -14.15 -1.35
N PRO A 167 0.50 -14.71 -2.51
CA PRO A 167 1.78 -14.40 -3.16
C PRO A 167 1.78 -13.01 -3.80
N VAL A 168 2.94 -12.34 -3.76
CA VAL A 168 3.17 -11.02 -4.37
C VAL A 168 4.59 -10.90 -4.91
N ALA A 169 4.85 -9.82 -5.66
CA ALA A 169 6.19 -9.48 -6.12
C ALA A 169 6.44 -7.98 -5.87
N PHE A 170 7.49 -7.69 -5.11
CA PHE A 170 7.94 -6.37 -4.67
C PHE A 170 9.46 -6.29 -4.78
N VAL A 171 9.94 -5.07 -4.97
CA VAL A 171 11.36 -4.75 -4.85
C VAL A 171 11.85 -5.03 -3.41
N PRO A 172 13.12 -5.44 -3.23
CA PRO A 172 13.67 -5.67 -1.89
C PRO A 172 13.66 -4.40 -1.03
N LEU A 173 13.38 -4.55 0.27
CA LEU A 173 13.62 -3.48 1.24
C LEU A 173 15.13 -3.40 1.50
N LEU A 174 15.76 -2.35 1.01
CA LEU A 174 17.18 -2.11 1.24
C LEU A 174 17.43 -1.58 2.66
N GLY A 175 18.43 -2.14 3.34
CA GLY A 175 18.88 -1.62 4.63
C GLY A 175 19.49 -0.22 4.48
N GLY A 176 19.19 0.69 5.41
CA GLY A 176 19.81 2.00 5.44
C GLY A 176 21.29 1.91 5.84
N THR A 177 22.13 2.73 5.22
CA THR A 177 23.47 3.03 5.74
C THR A 177 23.30 4.08 6.84
N ALA A 178 23.33 3.64 8.10
CA ALA A 178 23.39 4.56 9.24
C ALA A 178 24.73 5.31 9.26
#